data_AF-A0A532T3A0-F1
#
_entry.id   AF-A0A532T3A0-F1
#
_cell.length_a   1.000
_cell.length_b   1.000
_cell.length_c   1.000
_cell.angle_alpha   90.00
_cell.angle_beta   90.00
_cell.angle_gamma   90.00
#
_symmetry.space_group_name_H-M   'P 1'
#
loop_
_entity.id
_entity.type
_entity.pdbx_description
1 polymer ?
#
loop_
_entity_poly.entity_id
_entity_poly.type
_entity_poly.pdbx_seq_one_letter_code
_entity_poly.pdbx_strand_id
1 'polypeptide(L)'
;MIKNWKKEIARDLLALGGIPFYFIVLIRAIIGKYSPFVYQLVITLVVLVILSLIFKNSNQHIARGLILVFFTSLFYKDILFTIFASLLWLFMIFSLFYLKVKSKEIVKGVLFGVISMTMGYYLTPFLIVG
;
A
#
# COMPACT_ATOMS: atom_id res chain seq x y z
N MET A 1 29.69 -0.58 19.37
CA MET A 1 28.47 -1.21 18.85
C MET A 1 28.17 -0.61 17.48
N ILE A 2 28.59 -1.27 16.39
CA ILE A 2 28.35 -0.75 15.03
C ILE A 2 26.85 -0.88 14.76
N LYS A 3 26.11 0.19 15.03
CA LYS A 3 24.68 0.28 14.74
C LYS A 3 24.55 0.03 13.23
N ASN A 4 23.73 -0.95 12.85
CA ASN A 4 23.66 -1.39 11.46
C ASN A 4 22.68 -0.47 10.71
N TRP A 5 23.07 0.79 10.49
CA TRP A 5 22.19 1.88 10.01
C TRP A 5 21.44 1.51 8.73
N LYS A 6 22.06 0.73 7.83
CA LYS A 6 21.43 0.22 6.62
C LYS A 6 20.18 -0.62 6.90
N LYS A 7 20.20 -1.43 7.97
CA LYS A 7 19.07 -2.25 8.40
C LYS A 7 17.96 -1.41 9.03
N GLU A 8 18.31 -0.34 9.72
CA GLU A 8 17.35 0.61 10.30
C GLU A 8 16.60 1.35 9.18
N ILE A 9 17.34 1.90 8.20
CA ILE A 9 16.78 2.54 7.00
C ILE A 9 15.84 1.58 6.23
N ALA A 10 16.21 0.32 6.06
CA ALA A 10 15.37 -0.67 5.40
C ALA A 10 14.04 -0.92 6.16
N ARG A 11 14.05 -0.84 7.49
CA ARG A 11 12.84 -0.97 8.31
C ARG A 11 11.97 0.27 8.25
N ASP A 12 12.59 1.45 8.24
CA ASP A 12 11.88 2.73 8.14
C ASP A 12 11.21 2.88 6.77
N LEU A 13 11.91 2.47 5.70
CA LEU A 13 11.30 2.39 4.36
C LEU A 13 10.07 1.48 4.36
N LEU A 14 10.13 0.32 5.03
CA LEU A 14 8.96 -0.57 5.14
C LEU A 14 7.81 0.00 5.98
N ALA A 15 8.11 0.90 6.91
CA ALA A 15 7.08 1.58 7.71
C ALA A 15 6.18 2.48 6.85
N LEU A 16 6.63 2.90 5.65
CA LEU A 16 5.79 3.59 4.66
C LEU A 16 4.63 2.72 4.16
N GLY A 17 4.78 1.38 4.19
CA GLY A 17 3.68 0.43 3.97
C GLY A 17 2.93 0.05 5.24
N GLY A 18 3.22 0.69 6.37
CA GLY A 18 2.66 0.39 7.67
C GLY A 18 1.19 0.82 7.81
N ILE A 19 0.52 0.24 8.80
CA ILE A 19 -0.84 0.65 9.19
C ILE A 19 -0.89 2.14 9.56
N PRO A 20 0.05 2.69 10.38
CA PRO A 20 -0.01 4.10 10.75
C PRO A 20 0.07 5.03 9.55
N PHE A 21 0.97 4.76 8.61
CA PHE A 21 1.11 5.57 7.40
C PHE A 21 -0.15 5.53 6.53
N TYR A 22 -0.75 4.34 6.37
CA TYR A 22 -2.01 4.19 5.66
C TYR A 22 -3.13 5.05 6.27
N PHE A 23 -3.26 5.03 7.61
CA PHE A 23 -4.24 5.85 8.30
C PHE A 23 -3.97 7.34 8.20
N ILE A 24 -2.71 7.78 8.22
CA ILE A 24 -2.36 9.19 8.00
C ILE A 24 -2.87 9.67 6.64
N VAL A 25 -2.67 8.88 5.57
CA VAL A 25 -3.17 9.20 4.23
C VAL A 25 -4.71 9.24 4.22
N LEU A 26 -5.36 8.25 4.84
CA LEU A 26 -6.82 8.18 4.92
C LEU A 26 -7.42 9.38 5.69
N ILE A 27 -6.90 9.70 6.87
CA ILE A 27 -7.37 10.83 7.69
C ILE A 27 -7.16 12.15 6.95
N ARG A 28 -6.01 12.33 6.28
CA ARG A 28 -5.76 13.50 5.43
C ARG A 28 -6.82 13.63 4.33
N ALA A 29 -7.19 12.52 3.69
CA ALA A 29 -8.23 12.51 2.66
C ALA A 29 -9.62 12.87 3.22
N ILE A 30 -9.95 12.39 4.43
CA ILE A 30 -11.19 12.72 5.14
C ILE A 30 -11.25 14.22 5.47
N ILE A 31 -10.17 14.79 6.03
CA ILE A 31 -10.09 16.22 6.35
C ILE A 31 -10.24 17.07 5.08
N GLY A 32 -9.63 16.63 3.98
CA GLY A 32 -9.75 17.26 2.67
C GLY A 32 -11.11 17.06 1.97
N LYS A 33 -12.06 16.35 2.59
CA LYS A 33 -13.39 16.04 2.04
C LYS A 33 -13.36 15.32 0.68
N TYR A 34 -12.35 14.50 0.44
CA TYR A 34 -12.20 13.75 -0.82
C TYR A 34 -12.92 12.40 -0.78
N SER A 35 -14.25 12.42 -0.67
CA SER A 35 -15.06 11.21 -0.44
C SER A 35 -14.78 10.04 -1.39
N PRO A 36 -14.68 10.22 -2.72
CA PRO A 36 -14.39 9.10 -3.63
C PRO A 36 -13.07 8.40 -3.30
N PHE A 37 -12.02 9.18 -3.01
CA PHE A 37 -10.70 8.65 -2.65
C PHE A 37 -10.72 7.95 -1.29
N VAL A 38 -11.45 8.50 -0.30
CA VAL A 38 -11.65 7.87 1.00
C VAL A 38 -12.29 6.48 0.83
N TYR A 39 -13.35 6.39 0.05
CA TYR A 39 -14.03 5.11 -0.19
C TYR A 39 -13.14 4.10 -0.90
N GLN A 40 -12.36 4.53 -1.91
CA GLN A 40 -11.37 3.67 -2.57
C GLN A 40 -10.40 3.07 -1.56
N LEU A 41 -9.84 3.88 -0.65
CA LEU A 41 -8.92 3.39 0.37
C LEU A 41 -9.60 2.44 1.36
N VAL A 42 -10.78 2.79 1.89
CA VAL A 42 -11.49 1.96 2.87
C VAL A 42 -11.91 0.62 2.27
N ILE A 43 -12.56 0.62 1.11
CA ILE A 43 -13.02 -0.60 0.44
C ILE A 43 -11.82 -1.50 0.11
N THR A 44 -10.75 -0.92 -0.42
CA THR A 44 -9.55 -1.69 -0.75
C THR A 44 -8.89 -2.28 0.49
N LEU A 45 -8.85 -1.54 1.61
CA LEU A 45 -8.31 -2.05 2.86
C LEU A 45 -9.15 -3.22 3.40
N VAL A 46 -10.48 -3.14 3.30
CA VAL A 46 -11.39 -4.23 3.67
C VAL A 46 -11.14 -5.47 2.81
N VAL A 47 -11.04 -5.32 1.50
CA VAL A 47 -10.70 -6.42 0.57
C VAL A 47 -9.36 -7.04 0.92
N LEU A 48 -8.33 -6.22 1.18
CA LEU A 48 -7.01 -6.72 1.57
C LEU A 48 -7.08 -7.51 2.87
N VAL A 49 -7.81 -7.03 3.88
CA VAL A 49 -7.99 -7.73 5.16
C VAL A 49 -8.66 -9.08 4.93
N ILE A 50 -9.74 -9.15 4.14
CA ILE A 50 -10.45 -10.40 3.81
C ILE A 50 -9.49 -11.39 3.13
N LEU A 51 -8.74 -10.95 2.11
CA LEU A 51 -7.74 -11.78 1.44
C LEU A 51 -6.69 -12.32 2.40
N SER A 52 -6.26 -11.50 3.37
CA SER A 52 -5.21 -11.83 4.33
C SER A 52 -5.68 -12.81 5.40
N LEU A 53 -6.98 -12.83 5.70
CA LEU A 53 -7.60 -13.83 6.57
C LEU A 53 -7.68 -15.20 5.89
N ILE A 54 -8.00 -15.23 4.59
CA ILE A 54 -8.11 -16.47 3.80
C ILE A 54 -6.71 -17.04 3.51
N PHE A 55 -5.77 -16.20 3.10
CA PHE A 55 -4.46 -16.62 2.65
C PHE A 55 -3.33 -16.07 3.54
N LYS A 56 -2.66 -16.98 4.25
CA LYS A 56 -1.52 -16.64 5.13
C LYS A 56 -0.22 -16.39 4.35
N ASN A 57 0.72 -15.74 5.04
CA ASN A 57 2.10 -15.49 4.60
C ASN A 57 2.22 -14.57 3.38
N SER A 58 1.52 -13.43 3.41
CA SER A 58 1.68 -12.34 2.45
C SER A 58 2.29 -11.11 3.14
N ASN A 59 3.16 -10.39 2.44
CA ASN A 59 3.72 -9.17 2.97
C ASN A 59 2.71 -8.00 2.89
N GLN A 60 2.06 -7.72 4.00
CA GLN A 60 1.05 -6.67 4.12
C GLN A 60 1.59 -5.26 3.88
N HIS A 61 2.88 -5.01 4.15
CA HIS A 61 3.48 -3.70 3.93
C HIS A 61 3.57 -3.38 2.43
N ILE A 62 3.98 -4.34 1.61
CA ILE A 62 4.02 -4.18 0.16
C ILE A 62 2.62 -4.05 -0.43
N ALA A 63 1.66 -4.86 0.06
CA ALA A 63 0.29 -4.79 -0.41
C ALA A 63 -0.32 -3.39 -0.16
N ARG A 64 -0.25 -2.90 1.08
CA ARG A 64 -0.73 -1.55 1.45
C ARG A 64 0.03 -0.44 0.74
N GLY A 65 1.36 -0.57 0.64
CA GLY A 65 2.17 0.38 -0.10
C GLY A 65 1.73 0.50 -1.56
N LEU A 66 1.45 -0.63 -2.23
CA LEU A 66 0.99 -0.65 -3.61
C LEU A 66 -0.38 0.03 -3.77
N ILE A 67 -1.31 -0.27 -2.87
CA ILE A 67 -2.64 0.36 -2.82
C ILE A 67 -2.49 1.88 -2.69
N LEU A 68 -1.63 2.35 -1.78
CA LEU A 68 -1.37 3.76 -1.60
C LEU A 68 -0.78 4.38 -2.86
N VAL A 69 0.26 3.77 -3.46
CA VAL A 69 0.85 4.27 -4.72
C VAL A 69 -0.23 4.43 -5.80
N PHE A 70 -1.04 3.40 -6.02
CA PHE A 70 -2.05 3.41 -7.06
C PHE A 70 -3.09 4.52 -6.85
N PHE A 71 -3.78 4.53 -5.70
CA PHE A 71 -4.88 5.47 -5.50
C PHE A 71 -4.41 6.90 -5.23
N THR A 72 -3.26 7.11 -4.59
CA THR A 72 -2.71 8.48 -4.47
C THR A 72 -2.28 9.02 -5.82
N SER A 73 -1.69 8.20 -6.70
CA SER A 73 -1.34 8.61 -8.06
C SER A 73 -2.59 8.97 -8.87
N LEU A 74 -3.65 8.15 -8.76
CA LEU A 74 -4.94 8.45 -9.39
C LEU A 74 -5.59 9.73 -8.85
N PHE A 75 -5.48 9.95 -7.53
CA PHE A 75 -6.01 11.13 -6.87
C PHE A 75 -5.28 12.42 -7.30
N TYR A 76 -3.94 12.41 -7.30
CA TYR A 76 -3.15 13.59 -7.64
C TYR A 76 -3.07 13.87 -9.15
N LYS A 77 -3.19 12.84 -9.99
CA LYS A 77 -3.09 12.95 -11.47
C LYS A 77 -1.83 13.66 -11.95
N ASP A 78 -0.75 13.54 -11.19
CA ASP A 78 0.54 14.17 -11.48
C ASP A 78 1.61 13.10 -11.72
N ILE A 79 2.35 13.25 -12.82
CA ILE A 79 3.33 12.24 -13.25
C ILE A 79 4.56 12.21 -12.33
N LEU A 80 5.01 13.37 -11.84
CA LEU A 80 6.16 13.46 -10.95
C LEU A 80 5.84 12.78 -9.62
N PHE A 81 4.65 13.04 -9.07
CA PHE A 81 4.14 12.34 -7.89
C PHE A 81 4.06 10.82 -8.13
N THR A 82 3.54 10.39 -9.27
CA THR A 82 3.40 8.96 -9.61
C THR A 82 4.76 8.25 -9.65
N ILE A 83 5.76 8.89 -10.29
CA ILE A 83 7.14 8.39 -10.34
C ILE A 83 7.73 8.30 -8.93
N PHE A 84 7.57 9.36 -8.12
CA PHE A 84 8.07 9.40 -6.76
C PHE A 84 7.48 8.30 -5.87
N ALA A 85 6.15 8.15 -5.87
CA ALA A 85 5.46 7.14 -5.08
C ALA A 85 5.85 5.72 -5.52
N SER A 86 5.97 5.49 -6.83
CA SER A 86 6.40 4.20 -7.38
C SER A 86 7.84 3.85 -6.96
N LEU A 87 8.75 4.83 -6.98
CA LEU A 87 10.13 4.64 -6.51
C LEU A 87 10.18 4.28 -5.02
N LEU A 88 9.40 4.95 -4.17
CA LEU A 88 9.32 4.60 -2.75
C LEU A 88 8.87 3.16 -2.54
N TRP A 89 7.87 2.70 -3.28
CA TRP A 89 7.40 1.32 -3.20
C TRP A 89 8.43 0.31 -3.73
N LEU A 90 9.17 0.64 -4.80
CA LEU A 90 10.29 -0.19 -5.26
C LEU A 90 11.40 -0.26 -4.20
N PHE A 91 11.70 0.83 -3.50
CA PHE A 91 12.65 0.81 -2.37
C PHE A 91 12.16 -0.03 -1.19
N MET A 92 10.85 -0.10 -0.94
CA MET A 92 10.28 -1.03 0.03
C MET A 92 10.53 -2.49 -0.38
N ILE A 93 10.34 -2.83 -1.66
CA ILE A 93 10.64 -4.17 -2.18
C ILE A 93 12.12 -4.51 -2.02
N PHE A 94 13.01 -3.59 -2.41
CA PHE A 94 14.45 -3.76 -2.23
C PHE A 94 14.82 -3.97 -0.76
N SER A 95 14.18 -3.22 0.14
CA SER A 95 14.36 -3.35 1.59
C SER A 95 13.98 -4.75 2.11
N LEU A 96 12.97 -5.41 1.52
CA LEU A 96 12.62 -6.78 1.89
C LEU A 96 13.66 -7.81 1.48
N PHE A 97 14.22 -7.66 0.29
CA PHE A 97 15.34 -8.51 -0.15
C PHE A 97 16.55 -8.32 0.76
N TYR A 98 16.87 -7.08 1.12
CA TYR A 98 17.94 -6.77 2.07
C TYR A 98 17.68 -7.37 3.47
N LEU A 99 16.43 -7.35 3.93
CA LEU A 99 16.00 -7.95 5.20
C LEU A 99 15.81 -9.47 5.13
N LYS A 100 16.14 -10.11 3.99
CA LYS A 100 16.06 -11.55 3.76
C LYS A 100 14.65 -12.13 3.96
N VAL A 101 13.62 -11.36 3.64
CA VAL A 101 12.23 -11.85 3.61
C VAL A 101 12.07 -12.81 2.42
N LYS A 102 11.31 -13.89 2.61
CA LYS A 102 11.13 -14.92 1.58
C LYS A 102 10.44 -14.32 0.34
N SER A 103 11.03 -14.52 -0.84
CA SER A 103 10.49 -13.98 -2.10
C SER A 103 9.00 -14.34 -2.34
N LYS A 104 8.58 -15.55 -1.92
CA LYS A 104 7.17 -15.99 -2.01
C LYS A 104 6.21 -15.08 -1.23
N GLU A 105 6.63 -14.55 -0.08
CA GLU A 105 5.81 -13.63 0.72
C GLU A 105 5.72 -12.24 0.08
N ILE A 106 6.80 -11.80 -0.56
CA ILE A 106 6.85 -10.55 -1.33
C ILE A 106 5.90 -10.63 -2.52
N VAL A 107 6.03 -11.68 -3.34
CA VAL A 107 5.18 -11.91 -4.52
C VAL A 107 3.71 -12.00 -4.13
N LYS A 108 3.37 -12.73 -3.05
CA LYS A 108 2.01 -12.74 -2.51
C LYS A 108 1.53 -11.36 -2.07
N GLY A 109 2.38 -10.57 -1.42
CA GLY A 109 2.06 -9.19 -1.03
C GLY A 109 1.73 -8.30 -2.22
N VAL A 110 2.54 -8.38 -3.28
CA VAL A 110 2.27 -7.67 -4.55
C VAL A 110 0.94 -8.14 -5.15
N LEU A 111 0.74 -9.46 -5.27
CA LEU A 111 -0.49 -10.03 -5.83
C LEU A 111 -1.74 -9.59 -5.04
N PHE A 112 -1.67 -9.57 -3.71
CA PHE A 112 -2.82 -9.15 -2.89
C PHE A 112 -3.07 -7.65 -3.02
N GLY A 113 -2.01 -6.84 -3.12
CA GLY A 113 -2.13 -5.42 -3.44
C GLY A 113 -2.83 -5.20 -4.78
N VAL A 114 -2.44 -5.96 -5.82
CA VAL A 114 -3.08 -5.91 -7.15
C VAL A 114 -4.54 -6.34 -7.09
N ILE A 115 -4.86 -7.49 -6.49
CA ILE A 115 -6.26 -7.94 -6.40
C ILE A 115 -7.10 -6.93 -5.62
N SER A 116 -6.59 -6.44 -4.48
CA SER A 116 -7.33 -5.49 -3.65
C SER A 116 -7.54 -4.17 -4.38
N MET A 117 -6.51 -3.61 -5.03
CA MET A 117 -6.64 -2.34 -5.75
C MET A 117 -7.62 -2.46 -6.93
N THR A 118 -7.58 -3.58 -7.67
CA THR A 118 -8.50 -3.84 -8.77
C THR A 118 -9.94 -3.94 -8.26
N MET A 119 -10.18 -4.73 -7.21
CA MET A 119 -11.50 -4.82 -6.59
C MET A 119 -11.97 -3.48 -6.06
N GLY A 120 -11.13 -2.73 -5.35
CA GLY A 120 -11.48 -1.41 -4.83
C GLY A 120 -11.81 -0.40 -5.92
N TYR A 121 -11.08 -0.42 -7.04
CA TYR A 121 -11.33 0.45 -8.19
C TYR A 121 -12.72 0.23 -8.79
N TYR A 122 -13.17 -1.03 -8.94
CA TYR A 122 -14.46 -1.36 -9.52
C TYR A 122 -15.63 -1.36 -8.51
N LEU A 123 -15.39 -1.78 -7.26
CA LEU A 123 -16.43 -1.81 -6.22
C LEU A 123 -16.83 -0.42 -5.73
N THR A 124 -15.90 0.54 -5.73
CA THR A 124 -16.19 1.92 -5.30
C THR A 124 -17.33 2.55 -6.10
N PRO A 125 -17.27 2.68 -7.44
CA PRO A 125 -18.36 3.27 -8.20
C PRO A 125 -19.64 2.44 -8.10
N PHE A 126 -19.53 1.10 -8.05
CA PHE A 126 -20.68 0.21 -7.90
C PHE A 126 -21.46 0.45 -6.59
N LEU A 127 -20.77 0.72 -5.48
CA LEU A 127 -21.40 0.89 -4.16
C LEU A 127 -21.85 2.32 -3.84
N ILE A 128 -21.32 3.34 -4.54
CA ILE A 128 -21.59 4.75 -4.20
C ILE A 128 -22.50 5.42 -5.23
N VAL A 129 -22.43 5.00 -6.50
CA VAL A 129 -23.21 5.58 -7.60
C VAL A 129 -24.39 4.66 -7.98
N GLY A 130 -24.33 3.38 -7.59
CA GLY A 130 -25.42 2.42 -7.76
C GLY A 130 -26.57 2.58 -6.77
#